data_AF-A0A327WGD8-F1
#
_entry.id   AF-A0A327WGD8-F1
#
_cell.length_a   1.000
_cell.length_b   1.000
_cell.length_c   1.000
_cell.angle_alpha   90.00
_cell.angle_beta   90.00
_cell.angle_gamma   90.00
#
_symmetry.space_group_name_H-M   'P 1'
#
loop_
_entity.id
_entity.type
_entity.pdbx_description
1 polymer ?
#
loop_
_entity_poly.entity_id
_entity_poly.type
_entity_poly.pdbx_seq_one_letter_code
_entity_poly.pdbx_strand_id
1 'polypeptide(L)'
;MSERKSLAVSVGTHQQLERLGAQFGLSNKDLVAAMVQYFTVTKTDPREPKADRPELAIKKLTDQVAALDKRFIGFIREQEKELLKPLRADVQALRQAQETRPPLGPEQLEEQLTGVVEAVQTLLRLSFRQALVDHFLRPEYRQQADDLLKQHPIR
;
A
#
# COMPACT_ATOMS: atom_id res chain seq x y z
N MET A 1 48.58 -21.62 -11.29
CA MET A 1 48.30 -22.16 -9.95
C MET A 1 47.03 -21.48 -9.44
N SER A 2 45.88 -22.16 -9.38
CA SER A 2 44.70 -21.54 -8.74
C SER A 2 45.01 -21.31 -7.27
N GLU A 3 44.90 -20.07 -6.80
CA GLU A 3 45.06 -19.75 -5.39
C GLU A 3 44.05 -20.56 -4.56
N ARG A 4 44.54 -21.50 -3.76
CA ARG A 4 43.71 -22.25 -2.83
C ARG A 4 43.73 -21.52 -1.50
N LYS A 5 42.55 -21.16 -1.00
CA LYS A 5 42.36 -20.67 0.37
C LYS A 5 41.73 -21.80 1.19
N SER A 6 42.18 -21.97 2.42
CA SER A 6 41.67 -22.97 3.36
C SER A 6 41.13 -22.29 4.61
N LEU A 7 40.13 -22.91 5.24
CA LEU A 7 39.51 -22.47 6.50
C LEU A 7 39.63 -23.60 7.51
N ALA A 8 40.13 -23.29 8.70
CA ALA A 8 40.16 -24.23 9.80
C ALA A 8 38.84 -24.16 10.59
N VAL A 9 38.24 -25.31 10.87
CA VAL A 9 37.00 -25.44 11.63
C VAL A 9 37.12 -26.56 12.65
N SER A 10 36.27 -26.56 13.67
CA SER A 10 36.21 -27.67 14.62
C SER A 10 35.75 -28.97 13.95
N VAL A 11 36.13 -30.12 14.50
CA VAL A 11 35.70 -31.43 14.00
C VAL A 11 34.17 -31.55 13.99
N GLY A 12 33.50 -31.04 15.04
CA GLY A 12 32.03 -31.05 15.12
C GLY A 12 31.39 -30.22 14.01
N THR A 13 31.94 -29.04 13.72
CA THR A 13 31.47 -28.17 12.64
C THR A 13 31.68 -28.83 11.27
N HIS A 14 32.81 -29.50 11.06
CA HIS A 14 33.08 -30.22 9.82
C HIS A 14 32.08 -31.36 9.59
N GLN A 15 31.76 -32.14 10.63
CA GLN A 15 30.73 -33.19 10.55
C GLN A 15 29.34 -32.63 10.27
N GLN A 16 29.00 -31.46 10.84
CA GLN A 16 27.74 -30.79 10.53
C GLN A 16 27.70 -30.33 9.07
N LEU A 17 28.81 -29.79 8.55
CA LEU A 17 28.94 -29.38 7.15
C LEU A 17 28.74 -30.56 6.20
N GLU A 18 29.35 -31.71 6.49
CA GLU A 18 29.18 -32.95 5.72
C GLU A 18 27.72 -33.42 5.72
N ARG A 19 27.06 -33.44 6.88
CA ARG A 19 25.64 -33.82 6.99
C ARG A 19 24.75 -32.88 6.19
N LEU A 20 25.00 -31.57 6.28
CA LEU A 20 24.24 -30.55 5.57
C LEU A 20 24.48 -30.64 4.05
N GLY A 21 25.72 -30.88 3.64
CA GLY A 21 26.10 -31.12 2.24
C GLY A 21 25.38 -32.33 1.68
N ALA A 22 25.35 -33.44 2.40
CA ALA A 22 24.61 -34.64 1.99
C ALA A 22 23.11 -34.40 1.86
N GLN A 23 22.49 -33.62 2.76
CA GLN A 23 21.07 -33.28 2.68
C GLN A 23 20.71 -32.47 1.43
N PHE A 24 21.58 -31.55 1.02
CA PHE A 24 21.37 -30.71 -0.16
C PHE A 24 22.01 -31.26 -1.44
N GLY A 25 22.70 -32.41 -1.37
CA GLY A 25 23.43 -32.97 -2.50
C GLY A 25 24.61 -32.12 -2.96
N LEU A 26 25.23 -31.35 -2.05
CA LEU A 26 26.31 -30.41 -2.34
C LEU A 26 27.64 -30.86 -1.70
N SER A 27 28.75 -30.58 -2.39
CA SER A 27 30.08 -30.69 -1.78
C SER A 27 30.28 -29.60 -0.72
N ASN A 28 31.18 -29.80 0.23
CA ASN A 28 31.50 -28.77 1.25
C ASN A 28 31.89 -27.42 0.63
N LYS A 29 32.63 -27.44 -0.49
CA LYS A 29 33.03 -26.23 -1.20
C LYS A 29 31.81 -25.50 -1.76
N ASP A 30 30.92 -26.23 -2.42
CA ASP A 30 29.75 -25.65 -3.08
C ASP A 30 28.70 -25.20 -2.05
N LEU A 31 28.58 -25.92 -0.93
CA LEU A 31 27.73 -25.53 0.18
C LEU A 31 28.20 -24.20 0.80
N VAL A 32 29.50 -24.03 1.06
CA VAL A 32 30.03 -22.76 1.57
C VAL A 32 29.80 -21.62 0.57
N ALA A 33 30.01 -21.86 -0.72
CA ALA A 33 29.73 -20.86 -1.76
C ALA A 33 28.24 -20.47 -1.78
N ALA A 34 27.33 -21.45 -1.68
CA ALA A 34 25.90 -21.22 -1.61
C ALA A 34 25.49 -20.43 -0.35
N MET A 35 26.09 -20.73 0.81
CA MET A 35 25.85 -19.99 2.05
C MET A 35 26.29 -18.52 1.93
N VAL A 36 27.48 -18.26 1.37
CA VAL A 36 27.97 -16.89 1.14
C VAL A 36 27.02 -16.13 0.22
N GLN A 37 26.59 -16.76 -0.87
CA GLN A 37 25.64 -16.14 -1.80
C GLN A 37 24.29 -15.86 -1.11
N TYR A 38 23.77 -16.83 -0.36
CA TYR A 38 22.50 -16.70 0.37
C TYR A 38 22.53 -15.49 1.31
N PHE A 39 23.50 -15.41 2.23
CA PHE A 39 23.58 -14.30 3.19
C PHE A 39 23.86 -12.95 2.51
N THR A 40 24.58 -12.95 1.38
CA THR A 40 24.82 -11.74 0.60
C THR A 40 23.54 -11.18 -0.01
N VAL A 41 22.65 -12.05 -0.50
CA VAL A 41 21.39 -11.67 -1.15
C VAL A 41 20.30 -11.36 -0.14
N THR A 42 20.11 -12.21 0.88
CA THR A 42 19.02 -12.09 1.85
C THR A 42 19.29 -11.03 2.92
N LYS A 43 20.54 -10.62 3.09
CA LYS A 43 21.00 -9.73 4.19
C LYS A 43 20.67 -10.27 5.58
N THR A 44 20.38 -11.57 5.69
CA THR A 44 20.13 -12.25 6.96
C THR A 44 21.43 -12.37 7.76
N ASP A 45 21.38 -12.11 9.08
CA ASP A 45 22.51 -12.36 9.96
C ASP A 45 22.69 -13.89 10.16
N PRO A 46 23.83 -14.50 9.75
CA PRO A 46 24.09 -15.93 9.92
C PRO A 46 24.17 -16.39 11.39
N ARG A 47 24.26 -15.46 12.35
CA ARG A 47 24.26 -15.73 13.80
C ARG A 47 22.86 -15.82 14.38
N GLU A 48 21.86 -15.37 13.63
CA GLU A 48 20.45 -15.40 14.02
C GLU A 48 19.71 -16.50 13.23
N PRO A 49 19.71 -17.76 13.71
CA PRO A 49 19.04 -18.87 13.01
C PRO A 49 17.51 -18.72 12.95
N LYS A 50 16.95 -17.68 13.59
CA LYS A 50 15.53 -17.34 13.64
C LYS A 50 15.18 -16.15 12.74
N ALA A 51 15.88 -15.94 11.63
CA ALA A 51 15.35 -15.10 10.58
C ALA A 51 13.94 -15.59 10.25
N ASP A 52 12.94 -14.71 10.42
CA ASP A 52 11.51 -15.01 10.38
C ASP A 52 11.24 -16.13 9.37
N ARG A 53 10.74 -17.28 9.87
CA ARG A 53 10.34 -18.39 8.98
C ARG A 53 9.49 -17.78 7.87
N PRO A 54 9.69 -18.13 6.60
CA PRO A 54 8.93 -17.53 5.49
C PRO A 54 7.41 -17.60 5.74
N GLU A 55 6.95 -18.64 6.44
CA GLU A 55 5.57 -18.79 6.95
C GLU A 55 5.10 -17.64 7.87
N LEU A 56 5.96 -17.17 8.79
CA LEU A 56 5.66 -16.05 9.68
C LEU A 56 5.66 -14.71 8.94
N ALA A 57 6.56 -14.53 7.98
CA ALA A 57 6.58 -13.34 7.13
C ALA A 57 5.33 -13.28 6.24
N ILE A 58 4.94 -14.40 5.63
CA ILE A 58 3.70 -14.54 4.86
C ILE A 58 2.49 -14.25 5.74
N LYS A 59 2.43 -14.84 6.94
CA LYS A 59 1.32 -14.60 7.89
C LYS A 59 1.21 -13.12 8.27
N LYS A 60 2.32 -12.44 8.59
CA LYS A 60 2.33 -11.00 8.89
C LYS A 60 1.79 -10.19 7.71
N LEU A 61 2.19 -10.51 6.48
CA LEU A 61 1.70 -9.85 5.27
C LEU A 61 0.19 -10.10 5.07
N THR A 62 -0.28 -11.33 5.25
CA THR A 62 -1.72 -11.67 5.16
C THR A 62 -2.53 -10.91 6.20
N ASP A 63 -2.05 -10.83 7.44
CA ASP A 63 -2.72 -10.10 8.52
C ASP A 63 -2.78 -8.59 8.22
N GLN A 64 -1.72 -8.02 7.63
CA GLN A 64 -1.69 -6.63 7.19
C GLN A 64 -2.68 -6.34 6.06
N VAL A 65 -2.77 -7.23 5.06
CA VAL A 65 -3.74 -7.12 3.96
C VAL A 65 -5.17 -7.21 4.51
N ALA A 66 -5.46 -8.18 5.37
CA ALA A 66 -6.79 -8.30 5.99
C ALA A 66 -7.17 -7.07 6.82
N ALA A 67 -6.22 -6.49 7.56
CA ALA A 67 -6.44 -5.25 8.29
C ALA A 67 -6.69 -4.05 7.36
N LEU A 68 -5.99 -4.00 6.22
CA LEU A 68 -6.18 -2.98 5.20
C LEU A 68 -7.57 -3.07 4.57
N ASP A 69 -8.01 -4.26 4.18
CA ASP A 69 -9.35 -4.50 3.63
C ASP A 69 -10.44 -4.03 4.58
N LYS A 70 -10.31 -4.35 5.88
CA LYS A 70 -11.27 -3.91 6.90
C LYS A 70 -11.35 -2.38 7.00
N ARG A 71 -10.21 -1.69 6.93
CA ARG A 71 -10.16 -0.21 6.95
C ARG A 71 -10.79 0.39 5.70
N PHE A 72 -10.51 -0.19 4.53
CA PHE A 72 -11.12 0.25 3.27
C PHE A 72 -12.63 0.11 3.27
N ILE A 73 -13.15 -1.04 3.71
CA ILE A 73 -14.59 -1.27 3.83
C ILE A 73 -15.20 -0.28 4.84
N GLY A 74 -14.53 -0.03 5.96
CA GLY A 74 -14.96 0.97 6.94
C GLY A 74 -15.04 2.38 6.35
N PHE A 75 -14.01 2.78 5.60
CA PHE A 75 -13.98 4.07 4.92
C PHE A 75 -15.12 4.22 3.92
N ILE A 76 -15.37 3.22 3.07
CA ILE A 76 -16.47 3.25 2.09
C ILE A 76 -17.82 3.41 2.79
N ARG A 77 -18.06 2.67 3.89
CA ARG A 77 -19.30 2.78 4.66
C ARG A 77 -19.48 4.16 5.28
N GLU A 78 -18.40 4.74 5.79
CA GLU A 78 -18.44 6.09 6.34
C GLU A 78 -18.73 7.14 5.26
N GLN A 79 -18.07 7.05 4.10
CA GLN A 79 -18.36 7.93 2.95
C GLN A 79 -19.81 7.76 2.45
N GLU A 80 -20.33 6.54 2.42
CA GLU A 80 -21.73 6.29 2.04
C GLU A 80 -22.70 6.96 3.02
N LYS A 81 -22.42 6.84 4.32
CA LYS A 81 -23.27 7.36 5.39
C LYS A 81 -23.22 8.88 5.51
N GLU A 82 -22.03 9.45 5.54
CA GLU A 82 -21.82 10.87 5.85
C GLU A 82 -22.01 11.77 4.62
N LEU A 83 -21.81 11.25 3.41
CA LEU A 83 -21.84 12.06 2.19
C LEU A 83 -22.90 11.60 1.20
N LEU A 84 -22.85 10.34 0.76
CA LEU A 84 -23.67 9.90 -0.37
C LEU A 84 -25.16 9.81 -0.03
N LYS A 85 -25.51 9.34 1.18
CA LYS A 85 -26.91 9.27 1.63
C LYS A 85 -27.55 10.66 1.79
N PRO A 86 -26.92 11.63 2.47
CA PRO A 86 -27.41 13.00 2.53
C PRO A 86 -27.58 13.63 1.14
N LEU A 87 -26.57 13.54 0.27
CA LEU A 87 -26.65 14.05 -1.11
C LEU A 87 -27.82 13.45 -1.88
N ARG A 88 -28.06 12.14 -1.73
CA ARG A 88 -29.21 11.48 -2.36
C ARG A 88 -30.54 12.02 -1.83
N ALA A 89 -30.65 12.26 -0.53
CA ALA A 89 -31.84 12.84 0.07
C ALA A 89 -32.08 14.28 -0.43
N ASP A 90 -31.02 15.09 -0.49
CA ASP A 90 -31.09 16.46 -0.99
C ASP A 90 -31.51 16.52 -2.46
N VAL A 91 -30.95 15.66 -3.31
CA VAL A 91 -31.34 15.57 -4.73
C VAL A 91 -32.81 15.13 -4.87
N GLN A 92 -33.27 14.20 -4.04
CA GLN A 92 -34.69 13.79 -4.04
C GLN A 92 -35.60 14.93 -3.59
N ALA A 93 -35.23 15.68 -2.56
CA ALA A 93 -35.97 16.85 -2.09
C ALA A 93 -36.02 17.95 -3.15
N LEU A 94 -34.91 18.22 -3.85
CA LEU A 94 -34.85 19.18 -4.95
C LEU A 94 -35.77 18.79 -6.12
N ARG A 95 -35.82 17.49 -6.48
CA ARG A 95 -36.74 17.01 -7.53
C ARG A 95 -38.20 17.20 -7.13
N GLN A 96 -38.57 16.87 -5.90
CA GLN A 96 -39.93 17.06 -5.40
C GLN A 96 -40.32 18.55 -5.31
N ALA A 97 -39.37 19.42 -4.98
CA ALA A 97 -39.56 20.87 -4.98
C ALA A 97 -39.66 21.47 -6.40
N GLN A 98 -38.99 20.88 -7.39
CA GLN A 98 -39.13 21.25 -8.80
C GLN A 98 -40.48 20.84 -9.39
N GLU A 99 -41.06 19.70 -8.99
CA GLU A 99 -42.40 19.29 -9.42
C GLU A 99 -43.51 20.25 -8.95
N THR A 100 -43.24 21.08 -7.93
CA THR A 100 -44.16 22.09 -7.39
C THR A 100 -43.89 23.53 -7.90
N ARG A 101 -42.83 23.74 -8.70
CA ARG A 101 -42.51 25.04 -9.34
C ARG A 101 -42.66 24.95 -10.87
N PRO A 102 -42.97 26.05 -11.57
CA PRO A 102 -42.89 26.07 -13.02
C PRO A 102 -41.46 25.72 -13.47
N PRO A 103 -41.29 25.07 -14.64
CA PRO A 103 -40.00 24.56 -15.09
C PRO A 103 -38.94 25.67 -15.10
N LEU A 104 -37.78 25.38 -14.52
CA LEU A 104 -36.63 26.28 -14.53
C LEU A 104 -36.16 26.50 -15.96
N GLY A 105 -35.86 27.76 -16.30
CA GLY A 105 -35.28 28.11 -17.59
C GLY A 105 -33.88 27.48 -17.75
N PRO A 106 -33.43 27.23 -18.99
CA PRO A 106 -32.17 26.55 -19.28
C PRO A 106 -30.94 27.18 -18.59
N GLU A 107 -30.92 28.51 -18.44
CA GLU A 107 -29.82 29.23 -17.79
C GLU A 107 -29.69 28.94 -16.29
N GLN A 108 -30.80 28.74 -15.57
CA GLN A 108 -30.79 28.43 -14.14
C GLN A 108 -30.36 26.97 -13.86
N LEU A 109 -30.61 26.08 -14.82
CA LEU A 109 -30.17 24.69 -14.77
C LEU A 109 -28.66 24.56 -14.98
N GLU A 110 -28.07 25.35 -15.89
CA GLU A 110 -26.63 25.40 -16.10
C GLU A 110 -25.90 25.91 -14.85
N GLU A 111 -26.41 26.96 -14.21
CA GLU A 111 -25.79 27.53 -13.01
C GLU A 111 -25.78 26.53 -11.83
N GLN A 112 -26.90 25.82 -11.61
CA GLN A 112 -26.98 24.79 -10.57
C GLN A 112 -26.08 23.57 -10.86
N LEU A 113 -26.05 23.10 -12.11
CA LEU A 113 -25.21 21.97 -12.49
C LEU A 113 -23.72 22.30 -12.37
N THR A 114 -23.33 23.54 -12.69
CA THR A 114 -21.95 24.01 -12.55
C THR A 114 -21.53 24.03 -11.08
N GLY A 115 -22.37 24.56 -10.18
CA GLY A 115 -22.08 24.55 -8.74
C GLY A 115 -21.99 23.15 -8.13
N VAL A 116 -22.82 22.21 -8.59
CA VAL A 116 -22.76 20.80 -8.15
C VAL A 116 -21.48 20.12 -8.65
N VAL A 117 -21.07 20.37 -9.89
CA VAL A 117 -19.82 19.82 -10.45
C VAL A 117 -18.60 20.35 -9.70
N GLU A 118 -18.57 21.65 -9.38
CA GLU A 118 -17.49 22.25 -8.60
C GLU A 118 -17.43 21.70 -7.17
N ALA A 119 -18.58 21.52 -6.52
CA ALA A 119 -18.65 20.89 -5.20
C ALA A 119 -18.15 19.45 -5.23
N VAL A 120 -18.57 18.64 -6.22
CA VAL A 120 -18.13 17.25 -6.39
C VAL A 120 -16.63 17.18 -6.70
N GLN A 121 -16.10 18.05 -7.56
CA GLN A 121 -14.66 18.11 -7.83
C GLN A 121 -13.84 18.48 -6.59
N THR A 122 -14.34 19.42 -5.80
CA THR A 122 -13.69 19.84 -4.55
C THR A 122 -13.69 18.71 -3.53
N LEU A 123 -14.80 18.00 -3.41
CA LEU A 123 -14.96 16.87 -2.49
C LEU A 123 -14.11 15.67 -2.90
N LEU A 124 -14.03 15.35 -4.18
CA LEU A 124 -13.12 14.35 -4.73
C LEU A 124 -11.66 14.71 -4.44
N ARG A 125 -11.25 15.97 -4.63
CA ARG A 125 -9.87 16.41 -4.33
C ARG A 125 -9.54 16.33 -2.83
N LEU A 126 -10.46 16.74 -1.96
CA LEU A 126 -10.28 16.66 -0.50
C LEU A 126 -10.21 15.21 0.00
N SER A 127 -11.12 14.36 -0.45
CA SER A 127 -11.12 12.94 -0.10
C SER A 127 -9.89 12.21 -0.64
N PHE A 128 -9.42 12.52 -1.86
CA PHE A 128 -8.15 12.01 -2.38
C PHE A 128 -6.93 12.46 -1.56
N ARG A 129 -6.87 13.76 -1.20
CA ARG A 129 -5.78 14.31 -0.37
C ARG A 129 -5.73 13.63 0.99
N GLN A 130 -6.86 13.53 1.67
CA GLN A 130 -6.92 12.98 3.02
C GLN A 130 -6.69 11.46 3.03
N ALA A 131 -7.21 10.73 2.04
CA ALA A 131 -7.05 9.28 1.96
C ALA A 131 -5.66 8.86 1.46
N LEU A 132 -5.08 9.52 0.46
CA LEU A 132 -3.80 9.10 -0.12
C LEU A 132 -2.62 9.84 0.50
N VAL A 133 -2.69 11.16 0.66
CA VAL A 133 -1.52 11.99 1.03
C VAL A 133 -1.28 12.00 2.53
N ASP A 134 -2.35 12.08 3.33
CA ASP A 134 -2.20 12.22 4.78
C ASP A 134 -2.10 10.86 5.50
N HIS A 135 -2.79 9.82 5.03
CA HIS A 135 -2.83 8.53 5.71
C HIS A 135 -1.95 7.41 5.10
N PHE A 136 -1.58 7.49 3.82
CA PHE A 136 -0.94 6.37 3.09
C PHE A 136 0.38 6.69 2.38
N LEU A 137 0.70 7.95 2.08
CA LEU A 137 1.90 8.29 1.33
C LEU A 137 3.07 8.72 2.22
N ARG A 138 4.28 8.30 1.82
CA ARG A 138 5.56 8.80 2.37
C ARG A 138 5.63 10.33 2.21
N PRO A 139 6.28 11.06 3.13
CA PRO A 139 6.29 12.53 3.19
C PRO A 139 6.71 13.21 1.88
N GLU A 140 7.53 12.55 1.06
CA GLU A 140 8.01 13.00 -0.25
C GLU A 140 6.87 13.27 -1.26
N TYR A 141 5.80 12.47 -1.25
CA TYR A 141 4.67 12.64 -2.17
C TYR A 141 3.72 13.77 -1.74
N ARG A 142 3.81 14.23 -0.49
CA ARG A 142 3.04 15.40 -0.02
C ARG A 142 3.51 16.67 -0.74
N GLN A 143 4.83 16.82 -0.91
CA GLN A 143 5.42 17.95 -1.60
C GLN A 143 5.02 17.98 -3.08
N GLN A 144 5.04 16.83 -3.76
CA GLN A 144 4.58 16.74 -5.16
C GLN A 144 3.09 17.07 -5.32
N ALA A 145 2.23 16.63 -4.39
CA ALA A 145 0.81 16.96 -4.42
C ALA A 145 0.55 18.46 -4.18
N ASP A 146 1.28 19.07 -3.23
CA ASP A 146 1.20 20.50 -2.97
C ASP A 146 1.68 21.34 -4.16
N ASP A 147 2.69 20.89 -4.88
CA ASP A 147 3.20 21.59 -6.07
C ASP A 147 2.25 21.47 -7.26
N LEU A 148 1.57 20.34 -7.44
CA LEU A 148 0.52 20.19 -8.46
C LEU A 148 -0.71 21.08 -8.17
N LEU A 149 -1.07 21.27 -6.91
CA LEU A 149 -2.15 22.17 -6.51
C LEU A 149 -1.80 23.65 -6.75
N LYS A 150 -0.52 24.02 -6.62
CA LYS A 150 -0.05 25.37 -6.99
C LYS A 150 -0.05 25.62 -8.49
N GLN A 151 0.14 24.58 -9.30
CA GLN A 151 0.15 24.68 -10.77
C GLN A 151 -1.26 24.82 -11.37
N HIS A 152 -2.30 24.35 -10.67
CA HIS A 152 -3.69 24.50 -11.07
C HIS A 152 -4.51 25.24 -10.00
N PRO A 153 -4.27 26.54 -9.79
CA PRO A 153 -5.07 27.34 -8.87
C PRO A 153 -6.50 27.45 -9.40
N ILE A 154 -7.46 27.20 -8.50
CA ILE A 154 -8.89 27.40 -8.77
C ILE A 154 -9.10 28.91 -8.99
N ARG A 155 -9.71 29.28 -10.11
CA ARG A 155 -10.22 30.63 -10.36
C ARG A 155 -11.63 30.76 -9.84
#